data_AF-A0A7U4XUD5-F1
#
_entry.id   AF-A0A7U4XUD5-F1
#
_cell.length_a   1.000
_cell.length_b   1.000
_cell.length_c   1.000
_cell.angle_alpha   90.00
_cell.angle_beta   90.00
_cell.angle_gamma   90.00
#
_symmetry.space_group_name_H-M   'P 1'
#
loop_
_entity.id
_entity.type
_entity.pdbx_description
1 polymer ?
#
loop_
_entity_poly.entity_id
_entity_poly.type
_entity_poly.pdbx_seq_one_letter_code
_entity_poly.pdbx_strand_id
1 'polypeptide(L)'
;MTTKQSILLRLPTILAAGVLSTGLVISGCSNNDNVETETAASNTENTADVVEASENDVAGQTELTDADNAVESQQVAESSSSINKQKSLVTNPTEAGTPEDTVKKALDSLYDGDVQQAAGYYKVDMANFEEELAKTQSAFQQTVDGVTITDTKYNGDKTRATITGELMLKGQSEPAPLTYELQKIDNQWKILG
;
A
#
# COMPACT_ATOMS: atom_id res chain seq x y z
N MET A 1 33.31 30.32 49.59
CA MET A 1 32.79 31.12 48.46
C MET A 1 33.95 31.35 47.50
N THR A 2 33.90 30.74 46.32
CA THR A 2 34.93 30.95 45.29
C THR A 2 34.20 31.15 43.97
N THR A 3 34.47 32.29 43.35
CA THR A 3 33.72 32.92 42.26
C THR A 3 34.10 32.33 40.89
N LYS A 4 33.08 32.05 40.08
CA LYS A 4 33.15 31.68 38.66
C LYS A 4 33.69 32.85 37.81
N GLN A 5 34.50 32.55 36.80
CA GLN A 5 34.55 33.36 35.57
C GLN A 5 34.64 32.43 34.35
N SER A 6 33.54 32.38 33.59
CA SER A 6 33.46 31.75 32.27
C SER A 6 33.77 32.82 31.21
N ILE A 7 34.74 32.54 30.35
CA ILE A 7 35.09 33.42 29.22
C ILE A 7 34.18 33.04 28.04
N LEU A 8 33.33 33.97 27.62
CA LEU A 8 32.48 33.86 26.44
C LEU A 8 33.28 34.19 25.18
N LEU A 9 33.54 33.21 24.32
CA LEU A 9 33.99 33.47 22.94
C LEU A 9 32.76 33.85 22.09
N ARG A 10 32.73 35.10 21.59
CA ARG A 10 31.79 35.54 20.56
C ARG A 10 32.39 35.25 19.18
N LEU A 11 31.74 34.39 18.39
CA LEU A 11 32.01 34.28 16.95
C LEU A 11 31.13 35.27 16.17
N PRO A 12 31.62 35.85 15.06
CA PRO A 12 30.84 36.73 14.20
C PRO A 12 29.91 35.90 13.28
N THR A 13 28.62 36.19 13.36
CA THR A 13 27.61 35.69 12.42
C THR A 13 27.65 36.53 11.15
N ILE A 14 28.08 35.94 10.03
CA ILE A 14 27.93 36.53 8.70
C ILE A 14 26.54 36.15 8.18
N LEU A 15 25.60 37.10 8.15
CA LEU A 15 24.33 36.95 7.44
C LEU A 15 24.57 37.21 5.95
N ALA A 16 24.50 36.16 5.12
CA ALA A 16 24.36 36.30 3.68
C ALA A 16 22.86 36.28 3.33
N ALA A 17 22.29 37.46 3.05
CA ALA A 17 20.96 37.58 2.46
C ALA A 17 21.08 37.39 0.94
N GLY A 18 20.77 36.18 0.48
CA GLY A 18 20.66 35.86 -0.95
C GLY A 18 19.21 35.98 -1.41
N VAL A 19 18.97 36.92 -2.33
CA VAL A 19 17.70 37.12 -3.04
C VAL A 19 17.51 36.01 -4.07
N LEU A 20 16.37 35.32 -4.06
CA LEU A 20 15.86 34.61 -5.24
C LEU A 20 14.43 35.06 -5.53
N SER A 21 14.35 35.99 -6.47
CA SER A 21 13.17 36.29 -7.26
C SER A 21 13.08 35.25 -8.38
N THR A 22 11.96 34.53 -8.45
CA THR A 22 11.28 34.20 -9.71
C THR A 22 9.87 33.75 -9.36
N GLY A 23 8.87 34.53 -9.78
CA GLY A 23 7.50 34.09 -9.88
C GLY A 23 7.32 33.17 -11.08
N LEU A 24 6.47 32.16 -10.92
CA LEU A 24 5.78 31.52 -12.02
C LEU A 24 4.32 31.34 -11.60
N VAL A 25 3.45 32.14 -12.21
CA VAL A 25 2.01 31.94 -12.18
C VAL A 25 1.68 30.83 -13.19
N ILE A 26 0.96 29.80 -12.76
CA ILE A 26 0.22 28.92 -13.66
C ILE A 26 -1.25 29.12 -13.35
N SER A 27 -1.84 30.05 -14.11
CA SER A 27 -3.28 30.11 -14.32
C SER A 27 -3.64 29.08 -15.38
N GLY A 28 -4.52 28.16 -15.04
CA GLY A 28 -5.08 27.17 -15.96
C GLY A 28 -6.52 26.88 -15.58
N CYS A 29 -7.41 27.85 -15.83
CA CYS A 29 -8.84 27.62 -15.93
C CYS A 29 -9.08 26.69 -17.13
N SER A 30 -9.74 25.56 -16.90
CA SER A 30 -10.41 24.83 -17.97
C SER A 30 -11.90 24.83 -17.65
N ASN A 31 -12.66 25.61 -18.42
CA ASN A 31 -14.10 25.52 -18.53
C ASN A 31 -14.47 24.07 -18.90
N ASN A 32 -15.41 23.49 -18.18
CA ASN A 32 -16.31 22.51 -18.76
C ASN A 32 -17.73 23.07 -18.66
N ASP A 33 -18.08 23.90 -19.65
CA ASP A 33 -19.46 24.26 -19.91
C ASP A 33 -20.14 23.10 -20.66
N ASN A 34 -21.32 22.76 -20.14
CA ASN A 34 -22.50 22.36 -20.90
C ASN A 34 -22.46 20.99 -21.62
N VAL A 35 -23.22 20.02 -21.09
CA VAL A 35 -24.50 19.62 -21.69
C VAL A 35 -25.43 19.13 -20.58
N GLU A 36 -26.38 19.98 -20.19
CA GLU A 36 -27.68 19.54 -19.68
C GLU A 36 -28.45 18.88 -20.83
N THR A 37 -28.98 17.68 -20.60
CA THR A 37 -30.17 17.21 -21.33
C THR A 37 -31.05 16.44 -20.35
N GLU A 38 -31.89 17.19 -19.65
CA GLU A 38 -33.18 16.66 -19.21
C GLU A 38 -34.08 16.48 -20.45
N THR A 39 -34.65 15.29 -20.61
CA THR A 39 -35.96 15.18 -21.28
C THR A 39 -36.73 14.05 -20.61
N ALA A 40 -37.68 14.46 -19.78
CA ALA A 40 -38.72 13.61 -19.23
C ALA A 40 -39.99 13.65 -20.11
N ALA A 41 -40.84 12.64 -19.93
CA ALA A 41 -42.19 12.40 -20.45
C ALA A 41 -42.25 11.61 -21.78
N SER A 42 -43.09 10.57 -21.99
CA SER A 42 -44.21 10.00 -21.21
C SER A 42 -44.58 8.60 -21.77
N ASN A 43 -45.02 7.71 -20.88
CA ASN A 43 -45.98 6.59 -20.98
C ASN A 43 -46.17 5.79 -22.29
N THR A 44 -46.22 4.45 -22.16
CA THR A 44 -47.40 3.60 -22.50
C THR A 44 -47.23 2.17 -21.95
N GLU A 45 -48.29 1.69 -21.29
CA GLU A 45 -48.51 0.36 -20.70
C GLU A 45 -48.70 -0.77 -21.74
N ASN A 46 -48.27 -2.00 -21.43
CA ASN A 46 -49.03 -3.28 -21.48
C ASN A 46 -48.05 -4.45 -21.19
N THR A 47 -48.13 -5.18 -20.07
CA THR A 47 -49.00 -6.34 -19.74
C THR A 47 -48.40 -7.71 -20.11
N ALA A 48 -48.32 -8.57 -19.07
CA ALA A 48 -48.22 -10.05 -19.02
C ALA A 48 -46.90 -10.67 -19.53
N ASP A 49 -46.32 -11.71 -18.94
CA ASP A 49 -46.91 -12.82 -18.21
C ASP A 49 -45.88 -13.49 -17.27
N VAL A 50 -46.37 -14.07 -16.18
CA VAL A 50 -45.65 -14.83 -15.16
C VAL A 50 -45.90 -16.31 -15.43
N VAL A 51 -44.87 -17.13 -15.61
CA VAL A 51 -44.98 -18.58 -15.31
C VAL A 51 -43.62 -19.13 -14.83
N GLU A 52 -43.54 -19.44 -13.55
CA GLU A 52 -42.69 -20.51 -13.02
C GLU A 52 -43.40 -21.86 -13.23
N ALA A 53 -42.64 -22.94 -13.52
CA ALA A 53 -42.75 -24.23 -12.81
C ALA A 53 -41.84 -25.34 -13.40
N SER A 54 -40.99 -25.88 -12.51
CA SER A 54 -40.77 -27.31 -12.20
C SER A 54 -40.17 -28.31 -13.21
N GLU A 55 -38.99 -28.82 -12.81
CA GLU A 55 -38.52 -30.22 -12.70
C GLU A 55 -39.24 -31.34 -13.47
N ASN A 56 -38.48 -32.16 -14.22
CA ASN A 56 -38.61 -33.63 -14.13
C ASN A 56 -37.36 -34.41 -14.62
N ASP A 57 -37.08 -35.44 -13.84
CA ASP A 57 -36.12 -36.54 -13.84
C ASP A 57 -35.90 -37.34 -15.16
N VAL A 58 -34.64 -37.79 -15.34
CA VAL A 58 -34.13 -39.15 -15.65
C VAL A 58 -34.75 -39.99 -16.79
N ALA A 59 -33.90 -40.45 -17.73
CA ALA A 59 -33.56 -41.89 -17.92
C ALA A 59 -32.77 -42.22 -19.23
N GLY A 60 -31.77 -43.09 -19.11
CA GLY A 60 -31.37 -44.10 -20.12
C GLY A 60 -30.24 -43.71 -21.08
N GLN A 61 -28.96 -44.01 -20.80
CA GLN A 61 -28.26 -45.30 -21.01
C GLN A 61 -27.99 -45.63 -22.49
N THR A 62 -26.71 -45.67 -22.90
CA THR A 62 -26.11 -46.74 -23.73
C THR A 62 -24.58 -46.62 -23.73
N GLU A 63 -23.96 -47.69 -23.20
CA GLU A 63 -22.70 -48.37 -23.53
C GLU A 63 -21.43 -47.70 -24.08
N LEU A 64 -20.33 -48.25 -23.54
CA LEU A 64 -18.89 -48.03 -23.73
C LEU A 64 -18.40 -48.31 -25.15
N THR A 65 -17.47 -47.48 -25.64
CA THR A 65 -16.34 -47.94 -26.48
C THR A 65 -15.14 -47.00 -26.34
N ASP A 66 -14.02 -47.59 -25.90
CA ASP A 66 -12.66 -47.04 -26.02
C ASP A 66 -12.33 -46.72 -27.49
N ALA A 67 -11.90 -45.49 -27.76
CA ALA A 67 -11.09 -45.15 -28.92
C ALA A 67 -10.26 -43.88 -28.63
N ASP A 68 -8.98 -44.14 -28.41
CA ASP A 68 -7.84 -43.23 -28.43
C ASP A 68 -8.04 -42.00 -29.33
N ASN A 69 -8.13 -40.81 -28.74
CA ASN A 69 -7.89 -39.57 -29.46
C ASN A 69 -7.28 -38.51 -28.53
N ALA A 70 -6.10 -38.04 -28.92
CA ALA A 70 -5.24 -37.14 -28.19
C ALA A 70 -5.90 -35.77 -27.94
N VAL A 71 -5.96 -35.36 -26.67
CA VAL A 71 -6.22 -33.98 -26.26
C VAL A 71 -5.40 -33.67 -25.00
N GLU A 72 -4.33 -32.91 -25.21
CA GLU A 72 -4.01 -31.70 -24.44
C GLU A 72 -3.80 -31.83 -22.92
N SER A 73 -2.53 -32.01 -22.55
CA SER A 73 -1.82 -31.29 -21.49
C SER A 73 -2.68 -30.67 -20.36
N GLN A 74 -3.23 -31.50 -19.48
CA GLN A 74 -3.49 -31.05 -18.11
C GLN A 74 -2.22 -31.25 -17.29
N GLN A 75 -1.25 -30.37 -17.54
CA GLN A 75 -0.30 -29.98 -16.52
C GLN A 75 -1.13 -29.31 -15.42
N VAL A 76 -1.58 -30.10 -14.46
CA VAL A 76 -1.81 -29.57 -13.11
C VAL A 76 -0.46 -29.03 -12.71
N ALA A 77 -0.27 -27.73 -12.93
CA ALA A 77 0.74 -26.98 -12.24
C ALA A 77 0.35 -27.12 -10.77
N GLU A 78 0.88 -28.16 -10.12
CA GLU A 78 1.27 -28.03 -8.75
C GLU A 78 2.10 -26.75 -8.75
N SER A 79 1.48 -25.65 -8.32
CA SER A 79 2.20 -24.51 -7.80
C SER A 79 2.99 -25.09 -6.65
N SER A 80 4.14 -25.67 -6.97
CA SER A 80 5.25 -25.81 -6.09
C SER A 80 5.57 -24.38 -5.70
N SER A 81 4.86 -23.91 -4.66
CA SER A 81 5.20 -22.80 -3.82
C SER A 81 6.59 -23.12 -3.30
N SER A 82 7.55 -22.87 -4.18
CA SER A 82 8.94 -22.86 -3.84
C SER A 82 8.96 -21.84 -2.71
N ILE A 83 9.17 -22.30 -1.48
CA ILE A 83 9.38 -21.45 -0.32
C ILE A 83 10.76 -20.81 -0.51
N ASN A 84 10.96 -20.13 -1.63
CA ASN A 84 11.95 -19.12 -1.82
C ASN A 84 11.40 -17.97 -1.00
N LYS A 85 11.75 -17.93 0.30
CA LYS A 85 11.51 -16.75 1.14
C LYS A 85 11.91 -15.54 0.31
N GLN A 86 10.91 -14.75 -0.05
CA GLN A 86 11.13 -13.64 -0.94
C GLN A 86 12.04 -12.65 -0.23
N LYS A 87 12.94 -12.04 -1.00
CA LYS A 87 13.83 -11.01 -0.48
C LYS A 87 12.96 -9.91 0.13
N SER A 88 13.30 -9.49 1.34
CA SER A 88 12.70 -8.33 2.03
C SER A 88 12.53 -7.14 1.08
N LEU A 89 11.37 -6.47 1.14
CA LEU A 89 11.13 -5.26 0.37
C LEU A 89 12.01 -4.11 0.85
N VAL A 90 12.22 -4.00 2.17
CA VAL A 90 13.18 -3.03 2.71
C VAL A 90 14.60 -3.52 2.43
N THR A 91 15.34 -2.73 1.66
CA THR A 91 16.61 -3.16 1.05
C THR A 91 17.83 -2.90 1.94
N ASN A 92 17.75 -1.93 2.86
CA ASN A 92 18.80 -1.60 3.79
C ASN A 92 18.68 -2.41 5.10
N PRO A 93 19.80 -2.67 5.80
CA PRO A 93 19.76 -3.36 7.09
C PRO A 93 18.95 -2.55 8.11
N THR A 94 18.23 -3.25 8.97
CA THR A 94 17.46 -2.68 10.09
C THR A 94 17.84 -3.39 11.38
N GLU A 95 17.63 -2.72 12.52
CA GLU A 95 17.92 -3.28 13.84
C GLU A 95 16.63 -3.75 14.52
N ALA A 96 16.66 -4.93 15.15
CA ALA A 96 15.47 -5.49 15.77
C ALA A 96 14.89 -4.55 16.84
N GLY A 97 13.58 -4.28 16.76
CA GLY A 97 12.88 -3.43 17.73
C GLY A 97 12.98 -1.93 17.47
N THR A 98 13.56 -1.51 16.35
CA THR A 98 13.53 -0.12 15.88
C THR A 98 12.26 0.16 15.05
N PRO A 99 11.87 1.43 14.85
CA PRO A 99 10.77 1.78 13.95
C PRO A 99 11.01 1.31 12.51
N GLU A 100 12.26 1.28 12.04
CA GLU A 100 12.62 0.80 10.69
C GLU A 100 12.34 -0.69 10.53
N ASP A 101 12.71 -1.52 11.52
CA ASP A 101 12.38 -2.95 11.55
C ASP A 101 10.87 -3.19 11.60
N THR A 102 10.11 -2.28 12.22
CA THR A 102 8.65 -2.33 12.24
C THR A 102 8.06 -2.07 10.86
N VAL A 103 8.52 -1.03 10.15
CA VAL A 103 8.14 -0.77 8.75
C VAL A 103 8.48 -1.97 7.87
N LYS A 104 9.70 -2.49 8.01
CA LYS A 104 10.15 -3.67 7.28
C LYS A 104 9.20 -4.85 7.48
N LYS A 105 8.88 -5.19 8.73
CA LYS A 105 7.99 -6.31 9.04
C LYS A 105 6.57 -6.08 8.52
N ALA A 106 6.05 -4.86 8.60
CA ALA A 106 4.72 -4.54 8.07
C ALA A 106 4.67 -4.78 6.55
N LEU A 107 5.64 -4.23 5.82
CA LEU A 107 5.71 -4.33 4.36
C LEU A 107 5.98 -5.76 3.90
N ASP A 108 6.90 -6.47 4.55
CA ASP A 108 7.19 -7.87 4.21
C ASP A 108 5.97 -8.77 4.48
N SER A 109 5.27 -8.56 5.60
CA SER A 109 4.06 -9.35 5.90
C SER A 109 2.96 -9.09 4.88
N LEU A 110 2.75 -7.82 4.49
CA LEU A 110 1.78 -7.47 3.45
C LEU A 110 2.18 -8.09 2.10
N TYR A 111 3.46 -8.01 1.76
CA TYR A 111 3.99 -8.59 0.53
C TYR A 111 3.88 -10.11 0.49
N ASP A 112 4.04 -10.80 1.61
CA ASP A 112 3.89 -12.25 1.72
C ASP A 112 2.42 -12.68 1.77
N GLY A 113 1.48 -11.72 1.86
CA GLY A 113 0.04 -11.97 1.93
C GLY A 113 -0.48 -12.25 3.33
N ASP A 114 0.35 -12.11 4.36
CA ASP A 114 -0.08 -12.17 5.76
C ASP A 114 -0.63 -10.81 6.19
N VAL A 115 -1.85 -10.53 5.74
CA VAL A 115 -2.55 -9.25 5.99
C VAL A 115 -2.81 -9.05 7.48
N GLN A 116 -3.13 -10.11 8.21
CA GLN A 116 -3.38 -10.04 9.64
C GLN A 116 -2.11 -9.61 10.39
N GLN A 117 -0.97 -10.23 10.09
CA GLN A 117 0.30 -9.83 10.67
C GLN A 117 0.70 -8.41 10.24
N ALA A 118 0.51 -8.05 8.97
CA ALA A 118 0.76 -6.71 8.48
C ALA A 118 -0.07 -5.66 9.24
N ALA A 119 -1.38 -5.88 9.36
CA ALA A 119 -2.30 -5.00 10.06
C ALA A 119 -1.92 -4.80 11.53
N GLY A 120 -1.36 -5.85 12.15
CA GLY A 120 -0.84 -5.81 13.52
C GLY A 120 0.26 -4.77 13.76
N TYR A 121 0.95 -4.29 12.73
CA TYR A 121 1.97 -3.24 12.86
C TYR A 121 1.42 -1.81 12.76
N TYR A 122 0.14 -1.65 12.44
CA TYR A 122 -0.47 -0.32 12.32
C TYR A 122 -1.30 0.03 13.56
N LYS A 123 -1.41 1.34 13.80
CA LYS A 123 -2.39 1.94 14.70
C LYS A 123 -3.28 2.84 13.85
N VAL A 124 -4.36 2.26 13.34
CA VAL A 124 -5.39 2.97 12.56
C VAL A 124 -6.69 2.98 13.34
N ASP A 125 -7.37 4.12 13.38
CA ASP A 125 -8.72 4.24 13.92
C ASP A 125 -9.75 4.07 12.80
N MET A 126 -9.84 2.85 12.27
CA MET A 126 -10.72 2.49 11.16
C MET A 126 -11.33 1.11 11.41
N ALA A 127 -12.66 1.03 11.31
CA ALA A 127 -13.35 -0.25 11.27
C ALA A 127 -12.97 -1.00 9.99
N ASN A 128 -12.75 -2.30 10.07
CA ASN A 128 -12.39 -3.17 8.94
C ASN A 128 -11.04 -2.83 8.27
N PHE A 129 -10.10 -2.19 8.98
CA PHE A 129 -8.77 -1.88 8.44
C PHE A 129 -8.07 -3.09 7.81
N GLU A 130 -8.16 -4.27 8.42
CA GLU A 130 -7.58 -5.50 7.87
C GLU A 130 -8.19 -5.87 6.51
N GLU A 131 -9.51 -5.67 6.33
CA GLU A 131 -10.20 -5.94 5.06
C GLU A 131 -9.78 -4.93 3.98
N GLU A 132 -9.69 -3.65 4.33
CA GLU A 132 -9.21 -2.61 3.40
C GLU A 132 -7.74 -2.84 3.02
N LEU A 133 -6.91 -3.23 3.98
CA LEU A 133 -5.51 -3.58 3.72
C LEU A 133 -5.41 -4.79 2.77
N ALA A 134 -6.25 -5.82 2.96
CA ALA A 134 -6.29 -6.98 2.09
C ALA A 134 -6.60 -6.63 0.63
N LYS A 135 -7.48 -5.65 0.39
CA LYS A 135 -7.82 -5.17 -0.97
C LYS A 135 -6.61 -4.57 -1.70
N THR A 136 -5.64 -4.03 -0.97
CA THR A 136 -4.41 -3.44 -1.54
C THR A 136 -3.30 -4.46 -1.81
N GLN A 137 -3.39 -5.63 -1.20
CA GLN A 137 -2.30 -6.61 -1.11
C GLN A 137 -1.79 -7.06 -2.48
N SER A 138 -2.69 -7.44 -3.38
CA SER A 138 -2.34 -7.92 -4.72
C SER A 138 -1.69 -6.82 -5.56
N ALA A 139 -2.26 -5.61 -5.52
CA ALA A 139 -1.68 -4.46 -6.21
C ALA A 139 -0.29 -4.11 -5.67
N PHE A 140 -0.10 -4.16 -4.35
CA PHE A 140 1.19 -3.95 -3.71
C PHE A 140 2.24 -4.96 -4.19
N GLN A 141 1.91 -6.26 -4.23
CA GLN A 141 2.81 -7.29 -4.76
C GLN A 141 3.20 -7.06 -6.23
N GLN A 142 2.25 -6.61 -7.05
CA GLN A 142 2.45 -6.42 -8.49
C GLN A 142 3.22 -5.14 -8.84
N THR A 143 3.22 -4.14 -7.95
CA THR A 143 3.73 -2.79 -8.28
C THR A 143 4.99 -2.43 -7.53
N VAL A 144 5.20 -2.91 -6.30
CA VAL A 144 6.35 -2.53 -5.48
C VAL A 144 7.54 -3.45 -5.76
N ASP A 145 8.69 -2.84 -6.05
CA ASP A 145 9.98 -3.53 -6.24
C ASP A 145 10.83 -3.49 -4.97
N GLY A 146 10.81 -2.37 -4.26
CA GLY A 146 11.55 -2.25 -3.00
C GLY A 146 11.34 -0.91 -2.30
N VAL A 147 11.79 -0.87 -1.05
CA VAL A 147 11.78 0.32 -0.21
C VAL A 147 13.18 0.53 0.36
N THR A 148 13.63 1.78 0.35
CA THR A 148 14.89 2.20 0.96
C THR A 148 14.59 3.25 2.01
N ILE A 149 14.94 2.98 3.27
CA ILE A 149 14.84 3.98 4.34
C ILE A 149 16.07 4.90 4.27
N THR A 150 15.86 6.21 4.21
CA THR A 150 16.92 7.21 4.05
C THR A 150 17.26 7.94 5.34
N ASP A 151 16.28 8.18 6.21
CA ASP A 151 16.47 8.83 7.50
C ASP A 151 15.37 8.45 8.49
N THR A 152 15.71 8.48 9.77
CA THR A 152 14.78 8.29 10.88
C THR A 152 15.00 9.34 11.95
N LYS A 153 13.97 10.16 12.18
CA LYS A 153 13.99 11.21 13.19
C LYS A 153 13.15 10.82 14.39
N TYR A 154 13.79 10.69 15.55
CA TYR A 154 13.10 10.46 16.81
C TYR A 154 12.70 11.79 17.45
N ASN A 155 11.58 11.78 18.17
CA ASN A 155 11.29 12.85 19.13
C ASN A 155 12.20 12.72 20.37
N GLY A 156 12.17 13.72 21.25
CA GLY A 156 13.11 13.83 22.38
C GLY A 156 13.09 12.65 23.36
N ASP A 157 11.91 12.04 23.59
CA ASP A 157 11.75 10.90 24.50
C ASP A 157 11.80 9.53 23.78
N LYS A 158 12.03 9.52 22.46
CA LYS A 158 12.08 8.33 21.60
C LYS A 158 10.81 7.46 21.65
N THR A 159 9.65 8.08 21.87
CA THR A 159 8.34 7.42 21.77
C THR A 159 7.66 7.66 20.42
N ARG A 160 8.19 8.58 19.59
CA ARG A 160 7.74 8.85 18.23
C ARG A 160 8.92 8.87 17.27
N ALA A 161 8.68 8.42 16.05
CA ALA A 161 9.65 8.49 14.98
C ALA A 161 8.98 8.89 13.66
N THR A 162 9.68 9.67 12.85
CA THR A 162 9.35 9.91 11.45
C THR A 162 10.42 9.26 10.60
N ILE A 163 10.01 8.29 9.78
CA ILE A 163 10.87 7.64 8.79
C ILE A 163 10.63 8.31 7.46
N THR A 164 11.70 8.74 6.80
CA THR A 164 11.68 9.10 5.38
C THR A 164 12.39 8.04 4.57
N GLY A 165 11.93 7.83 3.36
CA GLY A 165 12.50 6.85 2.47
C GLY A 165 12.07 7.03 1.04
N GLU A 166 12.31 5.99 0.26
CA GLU A 166 12.11 5.93 -1.16
C GLU A 166 11.44 4.60 -1.51
N LEU A 167 10.41 4.65 -2.35
CA LEU A 167 9.67 3.52 -2.88
C LEU A 167 10.05 3.33 -4.34
N MET A 168 10.64 2.18 -4.67
CA MET A 168 10.88 1.76 -6.05
C MET A 168 9.69 0.95 -6.55
N LEU A 169 9.10 1.40 -7.66
CA LEU A 169 8.04 0.66 -8.35
C LEU A 169 8.64 -0.18 -9.48
N LYS A 170 8.05 -1.34 -9.74
CA LYS A 170 8.49 -2.23 -10.82
C LYS A 170 8.41 -1.53 -12.17
N GLY A 171 9.48 -1.61 -12.94
CA GLY A 171 9.57 -0.98 -14.26
C GLY A 171 9.80 0.53 -14.23
N GLN A 172 9.94 1.15 -13.05
CA GLN A 172 10.32 2.55 -12.91
C GLN A 172 11.80 2.69 -12.59
N SER A 173 12.42 3.75 -13.08
CA SER A 173 13.83 4.07 -12.81
C SER A 173 14.02 5.06 -11.67
N GLU A 174 13.01 5.89 -11.41
CA GLU A 174 13.04 6.92 -10.37
C GLU A 174 12.17 6.49 -9.18
N PRO A 175 12.71 6.48 -7.95
CA PRO A 175 11.91 6.15 -6.78
C PRO A 175 10.97 7.30 -6.39
N ALA A 176 9.83 6.95 -5.80
CA ALA A 176 8.89 7.91 -5.22
C ALA A 176 9.24 8.18 -3.75
N PRO A 177 9.10 9.42 -3.25
CA PRO A 177 9.33 9.73 -1.84
C PRO A 177 8.27 9.06 -0.96
N LEU A 178 8.72 8.61 0.22
CA LEU A 178 7.93 7.87 1.20
C LEU A 178 8.13 8.52 2.58
N THR A 179 7.07 8.55 3.39
CA THR A 179 7.17 8.95 4.80
C THR A 179 6.24 8.10 5.65
N TYR A 180 6.74 7.59 6.78
CA TYR A 180 5.95 6.95 7.82
C TYR A 180 6.10 7.69 9.14
N GLU A 181 4.98 7.86 9.84
CA GLU A 181 4.98 8.26 11.24
C GLU A 181 4.75 7.04 12.12
N LEU A 182 5.51 6.92 13.21
CA LEU A 182 5.41 5.81 14.14
C LEU A 182 5.31 6.31 15.57
N GLN A 183 4.58 5.54 16.38
CA GLN A 183 4.49 5.74 17.83
C GLN A 183 4.77 4.43 18.56
N LYS A 184 5.48 4.52 19.68
CA LYS A 184 5.70 3.41 20.59
C LYS A 184 4.48 3.25 21.52
N ILE A 185 3.80 2.12 21.41
CA ILE A 185 2.62 1.73 22.19
C ILE A 185 2.93 0.38 22.83
N ASP A 186 2.80 0.27 24.15
CA ASP A 186 3.12 -0.95 24.91
C ASP A 186 4.51 -1.52 24.57
N ASN A 187 5.48 -0.62 24.43
CA ASN A 187 6.87 -0.90 24.07
C ASN A 187 7.08 -1.50 22.66
N GLN A 188 6.05 -1.50 21.80
CA GLN A 188 6.13 -1.85 20.38
C GLN A 188 5.93 -0.61 19.51
N TRP A 189 6.68 -0.48 18.42
CA TRP A 189 6.41 0.56 17.44
C TRP A 189 5.18 0.18 16.62
N LYS A 190 4.34 1.17 16.32
CA LYS A 190 3.19 1.07 15.42
C LYS A 190 3.26 2.18 14.39
N ILE A 191 2.96 1.85 13.13
CA ILE A 191 2.80 2.81 12.05
C ILE A 191 1.46 3.53 12.25
N LEU A 192 1.50 4.86 12.27
CA LEU A 192 0.31 5.68 12.34
C LEU A 192 -0.28 5.80 10.93
N GLY A 193 -1.57 5.50 10.80
CA GLY A 193 -2.31 5.53 9.55
C GLY A 193 -3.75 5.98 9.75
#